data_AF-A0A1F8BBE2-F1
#
_entry.id   AF-A0A1F8BBE2-F1
#
_cell.length_a   1.000
_cell.length_b   1.000
_cell.length_c   1.000
_cell.angle_alpha   90.00
_cell.angle_beta   90.00
_cell.angle_gamma   90.00
#
_symmetry.space_group_name_H-M   'P 1'
#
loop_
_entity.id
_entity.type
_entity.pdbx_description
1 polymer ?
#
loop_
_entity_poly.entity_id
_entity_poly.type
_entity_poly.pdbx_seq_one_letter_code
_entity_poly.pdbx_strand_id
1 'polypeptide(L)'
;MLFGFFCSSRFPVDAQTVPSFPACSNPQGSLIVSYNNGTHGIVGDTKIYSGSDSVYSVTDTTLIQCFCAEDGSGIQTNWWKISSLSQEEIDTLNNLGWVFVPSGMPWGLVDEPYMAKNSEYACRGGSSTSSSGNSGGQVLALAASNSNVLASTGGSIYLLFVFLAGLIFLGLGIFLRKFKRPVY
;
A
#
# COMPACT_ATOMS: atom_id res chain seq x y z
N MET A 1 -54.85 -7.59 -12.79
CA MET A 1 -53.41 -7.26 -12.95
C MET A 1 -53.08 -6.18 -11.94
N LEU A 2 -52.45 -6.54 -10.82
CA LEU A 2 -51.95 -5.57 -9.83
C LEU A 2 -50.46 -5.32 -10.14
N PHE A 3 -50.12 -4.09 -10.52
CA PHE A 3 -48.74 -3.65 -10.68
C PHE A 3 -48.18 -3.25 -9.32
N GLY A 4 -47.37 -4.12 -8.71
CA GLY A 4 -46.63 -3.81 -7.49
C GLY A 4 -45.46 -2.87 -7.80
N PHE A 5 -45.55 -1.64 -7.33
CA PHE A 5 -44.45 -0.67 -7.33
C PHE A 5 -43.43 -1.10 -6.26
N PHE A 6 -42.32 -1.72 -6.67
CA PHE A 6 -41.15 -1.90 -5.81
C PHE A 6 -40.45 -0.55 -5.65
N CYS A 7 -40.68 0.11 -4.52
CA CYS A 7 -39.90 1.28 -4.14
C CYS A 7 -38.54 0.80 -3.61
N SER A 8 -37.52 0.79 -4.46
CA SER A 8 -36.14 0.49 -4.04
C SER A 8 -35.62 1.64 -3.17
N SER A 9 -35.63 1.46 -1.86
CA SER A 9 -34.93 2.33 -0.91
C SER A 9 -33.42 2.19 -1.14
N ARG A 10 -32.79 3.23 -1.71
CA ARG A 10 -31.34 3.37 -1.71
C ARG A 10 -30.89 3.76 -0.31
N PHE A 11 -30.31 2.82 0.43
CA PHE A 11 -29.58 3.17 1.64
C PHE A 11 -28.29 3.91 1.25
N PRO A 12 -27.87 4.93 2.01
CA PRO A 12 -26.57 5.55 1.81
C PRO A 12 -25.49 4.49 2.06
N VAL A 13 -24.60 4.32 1.07
CA VAL A 13 -23.38 3.53 1.25
C VAL A 13 -22.38 4.46 1.93
N ASP A 14 -22.08 4.19 3.20
CA ASP A 14 -20.98 4.86 3.88
C ASP A 14 -19.68 4.16 3.49
N ALA A 15 -18.70 4.94 3.04
CA ALA A 15 -17.42 4.41 2.61
C ALA A 15 -16.52 4.24 3.84
N GLN A 16 -16.21 3.01 4.20
CA GLN A 16 -15.43 2.76 5.40
C GLN A 16 -14.04 3.40 5.32
N THR A 17 -13.71 4.25 6.29
CA THR A 17 -12.44 4.99 6.30
C THR A 17 -11.32 4.10 6.83
N VAL A 18 -10.45 3.66 5.93
CA VAL A 18 -9.25 2.87 6.28
C VAL A 18 -8.28 3.75 7.08
N PRO A 19 -7.78 3.30 8.24
CA PRO A 19 -6.82 4.05 9.02
C PRO A 19 -5.47 4.18 8.29
N SER A 20 -4.74 5.26 8.55
CA SER A 20 -3.39 5.44 8.02
C SER A 20 -2.37 4.63 8.83
N PHE A 21 -1.46 3.95 8.15
CA PHE A 21 -0.38 3.19 8.79
C PHE A 21 0.99 3.84 8.47
N PRO A 22 1.87 4.01 9.48
CA PRO A 22 3.26 4.38 9.23
C PRO A 22 4.01 3.26 8.51
N ALA A 23 5.09 3.62 7.81
CA ALA A 23 5.90 2.65 7.08
C ALA A 23 6.91 1.96 8.00
N CYS A 24 7.21 0.68 7.75
CA CYS A 24 8.24 -0.08 8.47
C CYS A 24 9.67 0.45 8.26
N SER A 25 9.91 1.29 7.25
CA SER A 25 11.18 2.01 7.10
C SER A 25 11.38 3.10 8.16
N ASN A 26 10.30 3.55 8.79
CA ASN A 26 10.30 4.50 9.90
C ASN A 26 9.10 4.22 10.82
N PRO A 27 9.11 3.08 11.55
CA PRO A 27 7.97 2.65 12.33
C PRO A 27 7.67 3.69 13.41
N GLN A 28 6.39 3.97 13.61
CA GLN A 28 5.91 4.84 14.69
C GLN A 28 5.18 4.00 15.74
N GLY A 29 5.02 4.54 16.93
CA GLY A 29 4.30 3.89 18.02
C GLY A 29 5.21 3.15 19.00
N SER A 30 4.61 2.26 19.80
CA SER A 30 5.31 1.50 20.83
C SER A 30 5.64 0.09 20.34
N LEU A 31 6.90 -0.31 20.46
CA LEU A 31 7.32 -1.69 20.21
C LEU A 31 6.65 -2.63 21.22
N ILE A 32 5.93 -3.64 20.73
CA ILE A 32 5.28 -4.67 21.55
C ILE A 32 6.20 -5.88 21.68
N VAL A 33 6.72 -6.34 20.55
CA VAL A 33 7.56 -7.53 20.46
C VAL A 33 8.56 -7.39 19.32
N SER A 34 9.74 -7.94 19.52
CA SER A 34 10.80 -8.00 18.51
C SER A 34 11.51 -9.34 18.58
N TYR A 35 11.65 -9.97 17.42
CA TYR A 35 12.39 -11.21 17.22
C TYR A 35 13.54 -10.91 16.26
N ASN A 36 14.78 -11.09 16.72
CA ASN A 36 15.96 -10.79 15.91
C ASN A 36 16.18 -11.80 14.78
N ASN A 37 15.63 -13.00 14.91
CA ASN A 37 15.61 -14.05 13.92
C ASN A 37 14.47 -15.03 14.23
N GLY A 38 14.12 -15.85 13.25
CA GLY A 38 13.11 -16.88 13.42
C GLY A 38 12.44 -17.25 12.12
N THR A 39 11.48 -18.16 12.25
CA THR A 39 10.61 -18.60 11.17
C THR A 39 9.24 -17.96 11.37
N HIS A 40 8.79 -17.18 10.40
CA HIS A 40 7.60 -16.34 10.49
C HIS A 40 6.62 -16.69 9.38
N GLY A 41 5.33 -16.72 9.73
CA GLY A 41 4.25 -16.71 8.75
C GLY A 41 3.91 -15.28 8.35
N ILE A 42 3.22 -15.13 7.22
CA ILE A 42 2.61 -13.87 6.78
C ILE A 42 1.14 -14.13 6.49
N VAL A 43 0.24 -13.27 6.99
CA VAL A 43 -1.20 -13.46 6.82
C VAL A 43 -1.55 -13.53 5.34
N GLY A 44 -2.36 -14.52 4.95
CA GLY A 44 -2.79 -14.68 3.57
C GLY A 44 -1.72 -15.24 2.63
N ASP A 45 -0.52 -15.56 3.13
CA ASP A 45 0.46 -16.38 2.42
C ASP A 45 0.58 -17.76 3.09
N THR A 46 0.86 -18.77 2.28
CA THR A 46 1.14 -20.15 2.73
C THR A 46 2.64 -20.41 2.91
N LYS A 47 3.48 -19.48 2.43
CA LYS A 47 4.92 -19.55 2.56
C LYS A 47 5.37 -19.27 3.98
N ILE A 48 6.50 -19.85 4.30
CA ILE A 48 7.21 -19.67 5.54
C ILE A 48 8.47 -18.86 5.22
N TYR A 49 8.73 -17.83 6.03
CA TYR A 49 9.85 -16.92 5.84
C TYR A 49 10.85 -17.05 6.99
N SER A 50 12.14 -16.87 6.69
CA SER A 50 13.21 -16.77 7.70
C SER A 50 13.72 -15.34 7.77
N GLY A 51 13.79 -14.77 8.96
CA GLY A 51 14.20 -13.38 9.12
C GLY A 51 13.95 -12.83 10.52
N SER A 52 14.07 -11.53 10.66
CA SER A 52 13.69 -10.79 11.86
C SER A 52 12.26 -10.25 11.72
N ASP A 53 11.57 -10.09 12.83
CA ASP A 53 10.19 -9.57 12.87
C ASP A 53 10.00 -8.63 14.05
N SER A 54 9.19 -7.60 13.89
CA SER A 54 8.90 -6.65 14.96
C SER A 54 7.49 -6.10 14.81
N VAL A 55 6.75 -6.06 15.92
CA VAL A 55 5.37 -5.58 15.96
C VAL A 55 5.30 -4.31 16.80
N TYR A 56 4.67 -3.28 16.24
CA TYR A 56 4.46 -1.99 16.88
C TYR A 56 2.97 -1.71 17.03
N SER A 57 2.55 -1.26 18.21
CA SER A 57 1.23 -0.64 18.41
C SER A 57 1.32 0.82 17.98
N VAL A 58 0.55 1.18 16.94
CA VAL A 58 0.46 2.55 16.45
C VAL A 58 -0.65 3.29 17.20
N THR A 59 -1.78 2.61 17.39
CA THR A 59 -2.90 3.04 18.24
C THR A 59 -3.47 1.82 18.96
N ASP A 60 -4.55 2.01 19.73
CA ASP A 60 -5.26 0.91 20.41
C ASP A 60 -5.91 -0.08 19.44
N THR A 61 -6.20 0.36 18.21
CA THR A 61 -6.88 -0.43 17.17
C THR A 61 -6.01 -0.74 15.96
N THR A 62 -4.80 -0.17 15.87
CA THR A 62 -3.91 -0.38 14.74
C THR A 62 -2.52 -0.81 15.17
N LEU A 63 -2.01 -1.82 14.48
CA LEU A 63 -0.66 -2.34 14.66
C LEU A 63 0.02 -2.45 13.30
N ILE A 64 1.34 -2.40 13.31
CA ILE A 64 2.16 -2.76 12.16
C ILE A 64 3.07 -3.90 12.57
N GLN A 65 3.22 -4.88 11.70
CA GLN A 65 4.22 -5.93 11.79
C GLN A 65 5.22 -5.73 10.66
N CYS A 66 6.49 -5.68 11.01
CA CYS A 66 7.59 -5.40 10.12
C CYS A 66 8.49 -6.62 10.05
N PHE A 67 8.17 -7.49 9.10
CA PHE A 67 9.01 -8.63 8.78
C PHE A 67 10.15 -8.20 7.86
N CYS A 68 11.34 -8.75 8.10
CA CYS A 68 12.55 -8.51 7.32
C CYS A 68 13.29 -9.82 7.12
N ALA A 69 13.24 -10.34 5.91
CA ALA A 69 13.91 -11.56 5.51
C ALA A 69 15.44 -11.41 5.52
N GLU A 70 16.13 -12.55 5.55
CA GLU A 70 17.59 -12.60 5.51
C GLU A 70 18.18 -12.01 4.22
N ASP A 71 17.45 -12.08 3.09
CA ASP A 71 17.83 -11.50 1.80
C ASP A 71 17.61 -9.98 1.71
N GLY A 72 17.04 -9.36 2.75
CA GLY A 72 16.76 -7.93 2.83
C GLY A 72 15.42 -7.51 2.25
N SER A 73 14.61 -8.45 1.72
CA SER A 73 13.21 -8.21 1.41
C SER A 73 12.39 -8.08 2.69
N GLY A 74 11.45 -7.15 2.72
CA GLY A 74 10.61 -6.87 3.87
C GLY A 74 9.14 -6.95 3.53
N ILE A 75 8.34 -7.41 4.48
CA ILE A 75 6.88 -7.41 4.39
C ILE A 75 6.33 -6.64 5.58
N GLN A 76 5.58 -5.59 5.29
CA GLN A 76 4.80 -4.85 6.26
C GLN A 76 3.38 -5.40 6.25
N THR A 77 2.91 -5.89 7.40
CA THR A 77 1.50 -6.25 7.61
C THR A 77 0.85 -5.18 8.48
N ASN A 78 -0.16 -4.52 7.91
CA ASN A 78 -1.01 -3.58 8.61
C ASN A 78 -2.16 -4.33 9.26
N TRP A 79 -2.29 -4.21 10.58
CA TRP A 79 -3.31 -4.87 11.37
C TRP A 79 -4.31 -3.85 11.88
N TRP A 80 -5.58 -4.06 11.56
CA TRP A 80 -6.67 -3.22 12.03
C TRP A 80 -7.66 -4.06 12.84
N LYS A 81 -7.87 -3.72 14.10
CA LYS A 81 -8.94 -4.30 14.92
C LYS A 81 -10.31 -3.86 14.40
N ILE A 82 -11.20 -4.82 14.19
CA ILE A 82 -12.49 -4.58 13.51
C ILE A 82 -13.70 -4.99 14.34
N SER A 83 -13.59 -4.97 15.66
CA SER A 83 -14.69 -5.31 16.58
C SER A 83 -15.94 -4.45 16.40
N SER A 84 -15.84 -3.31 15.72
CA SER A 84 -16.96 -2.41 15.41
C SER A 84 -17.43 -2.43 13.95
N LEU A 85 -16.82 -3.22 13.06
CA LEU A 85 -17.20 -3.22 11.63
C LEU A 85 -18.38 -4.14 11.36
N SER A 86 -19.23 -3.74 10.40
CA SER A 86 -20.28 -4.60 9.87
C SER A 86 -19.72 -5.64 8.88
N GLN A 87 -20.49 -6.68 8.60
CA GLN A 87 -20.08 -7.72 7.65
C GLN A 87 -19.89 -7.15 6.23
N GLU A 88 -20.74 -6.19 5.83
CA GLU A 88 -20.67 -5.54 4.53
C GLU A 88 -19.37 -4.73 4.37
N GLU A 89 -18.88 -4.11 5.44
CA GLU A 89 -17.59 -3.39 5.46
C GLU A 89 -16.41 -4.36 5.36
N ILE A 90 -16.47 -5.47 6.09
CA ILE A 90 -15.47 -6.54 6.01
C ILE A 90 -15.39 -7.09 4.59
N ASP A 91 -16.54 -7.35 3.95
CA ASP A 91 -16.60 -7.82 2.56
C ASP A 91 -16.02 -6.78 1.59
N THR A 92 -16.31 -5.50 1.82
CA THR A 92 -15.73 -4.40 1.04
C THR A 92 -14.21 -4.37 1.18
N LEU A 93 -13.68 -4.50 2.40
CA LEU A 93 -12.23 -4.53 2.66
C LEU A 93 -11.57 -5.78 2.06
N ASN A 94 -12.23 -6.94 2.11
CA ASN A 94 -11.76 -8.16 1.45
C ASN A 94 -11.58 -7.95 -0.06
N ASN A 95 -12.55 -7.28 -0.71
CA ASN A 95 -12.44 -6.91 -2.12
C ASN A 95 -11.33 -5.90 -2.41
N LEU A 96 -10.89 -5.13 -1.40
CA LEU A 96 -9.75 -4.21 -1.47
C LEU A 96 -8.40 -4.88 -1.12
N GLY A 97 -8.38 -6.21 -0.99
CA GLY A 97 -7.19 -7.01 -0.71
C GLY A 97 -6.77 -7.03 0.76
N TRP A 98 -7.67 -6.68 1.67
CA TRP A 98 -7.49 -7.00 3.09
C TRP A 98 -7.86 -8.46 3.33
N VAL A 99 -7.28 -9.06 4.37
CA VAL A 99 -7.55 -10.44 4.78
C VAL A 99 -8.20 -10.39 6.15
N PHE A 100 -9.40 -10.94 6.25
CA PHE A 100 -10.07 -11.15 7.53
C PHE A 100 -9.35 -12.23 8.35
N VAL A 101 -9.01 -11.89 9.58
CA VAL A 101 -8.38 -12.78 10.56
C VAL A 101 -9.31 -12.88 11.76
N PRO A 102 -9.92 -14.06 12.03
CA PRO A 102 -10.92 -14.19 13.09
C PRO A 102 -10.34 -14.05 14.50
N SER A 103 -9.05 -14.32 14.68
CA SER A 103 -8.34 -14.18 15.96
C SER A 103 -6.88 -13.82 15.71
N GLY A 104 -6.37 -12.85 16.47
CA GLY A 104 -4.97 -12.46 16.50
C GLY A 104 -4.04 -13.42 17.25
N MET A 105 -4.56 -14.38 18.02
CA MET A 105 -3.76 -15.30 18.85
C MET A 105 -2.69 -16.09 18.10
N PRO A 106 -2.97 -16.66 16.91
CA PRO A 106 -1.94 -17.37 16.13
C PRO A 106 -0.78 -16.47 15.68
N TRP A 107 -0.97 -15.16 15.72
CA TRP A 107 -0.02 -14.13 15.32
C TRP A 107 0.62 -13.42 16.52
N GLY A 108 0.37 -13.92 17.74
CA GLY A 108 0.88 -13.31 18.98
C GLY A 108 0.22 -11.98 19.31
N LEU A 109 -0.95 -11.69 18.75
CA LEU A 109 -1.76 -10.51 19.06
C LEU A 109 -2.86 -10.86 20.06
N VAL A 110 -3.55 -9.83 20.56
CA VAL A 110 -4.75 -10.01 21.40
C VAL A 110 -5.81 -10.83 20.63
N ASP A 111 -6.54 -11.69 21.34
CA ASP A 111 -7.60 -12.55 20.81
C ASP A 111 -8.85 -11.75 20.38
N GLU A 112 -8.69 -10.97 19.31
CA GLU A 112 -9.72 -10.15 18.69
C GLU A 112 -9.71 -10.36 17.16
N PRO A 113 -10.80 -10.01 16.46
CA PRO A 113 -10.82 -10.06 15.00
C PRO A 113 -10.05 -8.87 14.39
N TYR A 114 -9.29 -9.15 13.34
CA TYR A 114 -8.51 -8.15 12.60
C TYR A 114 -8.77 -8.21 11.10
N MET A 115 -8.54 -7.09 10.43
CA MET A 115 -8.21 -7.05 9.02
C MET A 115 -6.70 -6.85 8.88
N ALA A 116 -6.07 -7.68 8.07
CA ALA A 116 -4.64 -7.59 7.77
C ALA A 116 -4.42 -7.21 6.31
N LYS A 117 -3.44 -6.36 6.03
CA LYS A 117 -3.03 -6.07 4.64
C LYS A 117 -1.52 -6.00 4.53
N ASN A 118 -0.98 -6.75 3.58
CA ASN A 118 0.46 -6.83 3.35
C ASN A 118 0.90 -5.80 2.31
N SER A 119 2.11 -5.31 2.48
CA SER A 119 2.83 -4.50 1.51
C SER A 119 4.32 -4.81 1.57
N GLU A 120 4.99 -4.83 0.43
CA GLU A 120 6.42 -5.12 0.35
C GLU A 120 7.24 -3.84 0.62
N TYR A 121 8.39 -3.99 1.27
CA TYR A 121 9.36 -2.92 1.49
C TYR A 121 10.80 -3.47 1.55
N ALA A 122 11.80 -2.59 1.57
CA ALA A 122 13.21 -2.98 1.73
C ALA A 122 13.70 -2.64 3.13
N CYS A 123 14.13 -3.65 3.90
CA CYS A 123 14.45 -3.51 5.33
C CYS A 123 15.95 -3.37 5.67
N ARG A 124 16.84 -3.64 4.71
CA ARG A 124 18.31 -3.65 4.93
C ARG A 124 19.12 -2.88 3.86
N GLY A 125 18.49 -1.95 3.16
CA GLY A 125 19.10 -1.36 1.95
C GLY A 125 19.33 -2.40 0.85
N GLY A 126 18.71 -3.58 0.98
CA GLY A 126 18.69 -4.62 -0.04
C GLY A 126 17.94 -4.10 -1.24
N SER A 127 18.69 -3.82 -2.31
CA SER A 127 18.14 -3.61 -3.63
C SER A 127 17.25 -4.81 -3.93
N SER A 128 15.94 -4.60 -4.00
CA SER A 128 14.96 -5.55 -4.53
C SER A 128 15.39 -5.88 -5.96
N THR A 129 16.31 -6.84 -6.09
CA THR A 129 16.85 -7.29 -7.35
C THR A 129 15.85 -8.29 -7.89
N SER A 130 14.77 -7.78 -8.49
CA SER A 130 14.11 -8.49 -9.57
C SER A 130 15.19 -8.85 -10.59
N SER A 131 15.45 -10.14 -10.73
CA SER A 131 16.47 -10.70 -11.61
C SER A 131 16.29 -10.25 -13.05
N SER A 132 17.16 -9.36 -13.51
CA SER A 132 17.48 -9.20 -14.94
C SER A 132 18.81 -8.46 -15.13
N GLY A 133 19.87 -9.25 -15.35
CA GLY A 133 20.97 -8.90 -16.27
C GLY A 133 22.06 -7.93 -15.80
N ASN A 134 23.27 -8.49 -15.72
CA ASN A 134 24.59 -7.89 -15.97
C ASN A 134 25.16 -6.76 -15.08
N SER A 135 26.36 -7.08 -14.57
CA SER A 135 27.57 -6.24 -14.49
C SER A 135 27.70 -5.19 -13.38
N GLY A 136 28.46 -5.58 -12.35
CA GLY A 136 29.66 -4.85 -11.89
C GLY A 136 29.49 -3.49 -11.19
N GLY A 137 29.87 -3.44 -9.91
CA GLY A 137 30.28 -2.19 -9.26
C GLY A 137 29.99 -2.14 -7.77
N GLN A 138 31.03 -2.31 -6.95
CA GLN A 138 31.05 -1.84 -5.56
C GLN A 138 30.74 -0.34 -5.51
N VAL A 139 29.88 0.09 -4.58
CA VAL A 139 30.05 1.38 -3.91
C VAL A 139 29.46 1.34 -2.51
N LEU A 140 30.36 1.14 -1.55
CA LEU A 140 30.27 1.72 -0.22
C LEU A 140 30.47 3.24 -0.41
N ALA A 141 29.46 4.07 -0.14
CA ALA A 141 29.69 5.51 0.05
C ALA A 141 28.62 6.12 0.95
N LEU A 142 29.12 6.46 2.14
CA LEU A 142 28.59 7.34 3.17
C LEU A 142 27.70 8.49 2.67
N ALA A 143 26.70 8.78 3.51
CA ALA A 143 25.91 9.99 3.54
C ALA A 143 26.71 11.28 3.27
N ALA A 144 26.20 12.06 2.31
CA ALA A 144 26.35 13.51 2.30
C ALA A 144 25.14 14.10 1.57
N SER A 145 24.22 14.64 2.37
CA SER A 145 23.55 15.93 2.13
C SER A 145 23.50 16.41 0.67
N ASN A 146 22.32 16.32 0.05
CA ASN A 146 21.67 17.50 -0.51
C ASN A 146 20.26 17.11 -0.97
N SER A 147 19.30 17.80 -0.36
CA SER A 147 17.91 17.89 -0.75
C SER A 147 17.79 18.04 -2.27
N ASN A 148 17.38 16.96 -2.93
CA ASN A 148 16.75 16.92 -4.26
C ASN A 148 16.37 15.44 -4.48
N VAL A 149 15.43 14.94 -3.68
CA VAL A 149 14.76 13.69 -3.99
C VAL A 149 13.86 13.98 -5.18
N LEU A 150 14.39 13.78 -6.39
CA LEU A 150 13.57 13.67 -7.57
C LEU A 150 12.55 12.57 -7.29
N ALA A 151 11.28 12.90 -7.45
CA ALA A 151 10.19 11.94 -7.35
C ALA A 151 10.51 10.75 -8.26
N SER A 152 10.76 9.59 -7.67
CA SER A 152 10.72 8.31 -8.37
C SER A 152 9.27 8.04 -8.73
N THR A 153 8.76 8.72 -9.75
CA THR A 153 7.47 8.41 -10.34
C THR A 153 7.64 7.14 -11.16
N GLY A 154 7.30 6.00 -10.56
CA GLY A 154 7.01 4.78 -11.31
C GLY A 154 5.99 5.10 -12.40
N GLY A 155 6.37 4.88 -13.66
CA GLY A 155 5.56 5.19 -14.83
C GLY A 155 6.02 6.42 -15.65
N SER A 156 7.33 6.67 -15.76
CA SER A 156 7.91 7.74 -16.58
C SER A 156 7.36 7.82 -18.01
N ILE A 157 6.93 6.69 -18.58
CA ILE A 157 6.31 6.63 -19.91
C ILE A 157 4.91 7.28 -19.95
N TYR A 158 4.07 7.10 -18.92
CA TYR A 158 2.72 7.66 -18.89
C TYR A 158 2.74 9.18 -18.75
N LEU A 159 3.66 9.71 -17.94
CA LEU A 159 3.85 11.16 -17.79
C LEU A 159 4.31 11.82 -19.09
N LEU A 160 5.20 11.16 -19.85
CA LEU A 160 5.63 11.61 -21.18
C LEU A 160 4.47 11.61 -22.18
N PHE A 161 3.61 10.58 -22.16
CA PHE A 161 2.42 10.51 -23.00
C PHE A 161 1.41 11.62 -22.70
N VAL A 162 1.11 11.88 -21.43
CA VAL A 162 0.16 12.94 -21.04
C VAL A 162 0.72 14.32 -21.38
N PHE A 163 2.04 14.54 -21.19
CA PHE A 163 2.70 15.79 -21.54
C PHE A 163 2.67 16.05 -23.06
N LEU A 164 3.00 15.05 -23.88
CA LEU A 164 2.94 15.16 -25.35
C LEU A 164 1.50 15.38 -25.85
N ALA A 165 0.52 14.67 -25.28
CA ALA A 165 -0.89 14.88 -25.60
C ALA A 165 -1.33 16.32 -25.29
N GLY A 166 -0.90 16.87 -24.15
CA GLY A 166 -1.15 18.27 -23.78
C GLY A 166 -0.61 19.28 -24.79
N LEU A 167 0.63 19.08 -25.27
CA LEU A 167 1.23 19.96 -26.28
C LEU A 167 0.50 19.92 -27.62
N ILE A 168 0.00 18.74 -28.03
CA ILE A 168 -0.79 18.57 -29.26
C ILE A 168 -2.11 19.35 -29.16
N PHE A 169 -2.85 19.23 -28.05
CA PHE A 169 -4.09 19.96 -27.83
C PHE A 169 -3.88 21.48 -27.81
N LEU A 170 -2.79 21.94 -27.19
CA LEU A 170 -2.45 23.35 -27.12
C LEU A 170 -2.11 23.90 -28.51
N GLY A 171 -1.34 23.14 -29.31
CA GLY A 171 -1.04 23.48 -30.70
C GLY A 171 -2.30 23.57 -31.59
N LEU A 172 -3.20 22.60 -31.47
CA LEU A 172 -4.50 22.60 -32.17
C LEU A 172 -5.35 23.82 -31.79
N GLY A 173 -5.41 24.18 -30.51
CA GLY A 173 -6.14 25.36 -30.05
C GLY A 173 -5.62 26.66 -30.66
N ILE A 174 -4.29 26.83 -30.74
CA ILE A 174 -3.67 28.00 -31.37
C ILE A 174 -3.91 28.01 -32.88
N PHE A 175 -3.85 26.85 -33.54
CA PHE A 175 -4.10 26.72 -34.97
C PHE A 175 -5.55 27.09 -35.33
N LEU A 176 -6.53 26.56 -34.58
CA LEU A 176 -7.94 26.88 -34.76
C LEU A 176 -8.24 28.36 -34.51
N ARG A 177 -7.53 29.00 -33.57
CA ARG A 177 -7.63 30.46 -33.35
C ARG A 177 -7.21 31.26 -34.58
N LYS A 178 -6.21 30.81 -35.35
CA LYS A 178 -5.78 31.48 -36.58
C LYS A 178 -6.75 31.30 -37.75
N PHE A 179 -7.56 30.25 -37.75
CA PHE A 179 -8.54 29.97 -38.81
C PHE A 179 -9.91 30.61 -38.60
N LYS A 180 -10.15 31.24 -37.44
CA LYS A 180 -11.35 32.06 -37.23
C LYS A 180 -11.20 33.36 -38.03
N ARG A 181 -11.50 33.29 -39.34
CA ARG A 181 -11.56 34.47 -40.21
C ARG A 181 -12.63 35.43 -39.68
N PRO A 182 -12.42 36.76 -39.76
CA PRO A 182 -13.47 37.72 -39.51
C PRO A 182 -14.59 37.48 -40.54
N VAL A 183 -15.79 37.19 -40.03
CA VAL A 183 -17.01 37.25 -40.81
C VAL A 183 -17.26 38.74 -41.06
N TYR A 184 -17.05 39.16 -42.31
CA TYR A 184 -17.57 40.43 -42.82
C TYR A 184 -19.02 40.23 -43.25
#